data_AF-A0A163SLJ4-F1
#
_entry.id   AF-A0A163SLJ4-F1
#
_cell.length_a   1.000
_cell.length_b   1.000
_cell.length_c   1.000
_cell.angle_alpha   90.00
_cell.angle_beta   90.00
_cell.angle_gamma   90.00
#
_symmetry.space_group_name_H-M   'P 1'
#
loop_
_entity.id
_entity.type
_entity.pdbx_description
1 polymer ?
#
loop_
_entity_poly.entity_id
_entity_poly.type
_entity_poly.pdbx_seq_one_letter_code
_entity_poly.pdbx_strand_id
1 'polypeptide(L)' 'MISILDSSHFTLEEKLMIRELKNKIRNEDDSETRKDLERQLNIIMEKAFIKKQLLRRKEL' A
#
# COMPACT_ATOMS: atom_id res chain seq x y z
N MET A 1 -15.13 9.44 -6.89
CA MET A 1 -14.28 9.27 -5.70
C MET A 1 -12.88 8.91 -6.18
N ILE A 2 -11.88 9.77 -5.95
CA ILE A 2 -10.49 9.45 -6.29
C ILE A 2 -10.00 8.46 -5.23
N SER A 3 -9.92 7.17 -5.59
CA SER A 3 -9.32 6.17 -4.71
C SER A 3 -7.86 6.57 -4.46
N ILE A 4 -7.36 6.42 -3.23
CA ILE A 4 -5.93 6.63 -2.91
C ILE A 4 -5.01 5.79 -3.81
N LEU A 5 -5.52 4.70 -4.40
CA LEU A 5 -4.86 3.86 -5.39
C LEU A 5 -4.74 4.49 -6.79
N ASP A 6 -5.51 5.52 -7.14
CA ASP A 6 -5.35 6.28 -8.40
C ASP A 6 -4.19 7.29 -8.34
N SER A 7 -3.60 7.46 -7.16
CA SER A 7 -2.40 8.25 -6.94
C SER A 7 -1.24 7.74 -7.82
N SER A 8 -0.60 8.65 -8.59
CA SER A 8 0.57 8.39 -9.47
C SER A 8 1.82 7.86 -8.76
N HIS A 9 1.74 7.67 -7.44
CA HIS A 9 2.85 7.28 -6.57
C HIS A 9 2.96 5.76 -6.38
N PHE A 10 1.97 5.01 -6.88
CA PHE A 10 1.98 3.55 -6.90
C PHE A 10 2.12 3.05 -8.33
N THR A 11 3.03 2.10 -8.56
CA THR A 11 3.09 1.35 -9.82
C THR A 11 1.86 0.45 -9.98
N LEU A 12 1.60 -0.02 -11.20
CA LEU A 12 0.50 -0.97 -11.44
C LEU A 12 0.64 -2.23 -10.58
N GLU A 13 1.87 -2.71 -10.42
CA GLU A 13 2.21 -3.85 -9.57
C GLU A 13 1.93 -3.56 -8.08
N GLU A 14 2.36 -2.41 -7.56
CA GLU A 14 2.07 -2.01 -6.17
C GLU A 14 0.55 -1.91 -5.92
N LYS A 15 -0.23 -1.41 -6.90
CA LYS A 15 -1.70 -1.36 -6.80
C LYS A 15 -2.33 -2.74 -6.76
N LEU A 16 -1.85 -3.68 -7.57
CA LEU A 16 -2.30 -5.08 -7.56
C LEU A 16 -1.97 -5.74 -6.22
N MET A 17 -0.73 -5.57 -5.75
CA MET A 17 -0.27 -6.12 -4.48
C MET A 17 -1.08 -5.59 -3.28
N ILE A 18 -1.38 -4.29 -3.24
CA ILE A 18 -2.24 -3.69 -2.20
C ILE A 18 -3.66 -4.29 -2.25
N ARG A 19 -4.20 -4.51 -3.46
CA ARG A 19 -5.54 -5.08 -3.61
C ARG A 19 -5.59 -6.53 -3.12
N GLU A 20 -4.58 -7.32 -3.47
CA GLU A 20 -4.44 -8.69 -3.00
C GLU A 20 -4.25 -8.76 -1.48
N LEU A 21 -3.38 -7.92 -0.92
CA LEU A 21 -3.18 -7.84 0.54
C LEU A 21 -4.48 -7.50 1.26
N LYS A 22 -5.24 -6.51 0.78
CA LYS A 22 -6.54 -6.15 1.35
C LYS A 22 -7.54 -7.30 1.29
N ASN A 23 -7.57 -8.04 0.19
CA ASN A 23 -8.43 -9.22 0.07
C ASN A 23 -7.98 -10.36 1.00
N LYS A 24 -6.68 -10.59 1.14
CA LYS A 24 -6.14 -11.58 2.08
C LYS A 24 -6.48 -11.21 3.52
N ILE A 25 -6.20 -9.98 3.95
CA ILE A 25 -6.54 -9.47 5.29
C ILE A 25 -8.03 -9.65 5.61
N ARG A 26 -8.91 -9.39 4.63
CA ARG A 26 -10.36 -9.51 4.81
C ARG A 26 -10.85 -10.95 5.03
N ASN A 27 -10.16 -11.92 4.43
CA ASN A 27 -10.53 -13.33 4.49
C ASN A 27 -9.61 -14.15 5.42
N GLU A 28 -8.64 -13.49 6.08
CA GLU A 28 -7.70 -14.16 6.98
C GLU A 28 -8.33 -14.27 8.36
N ASP A 29 -8.55 -15.48 8.83
CA ASP A 29 -9.15 -15.76 10.13
C ASP A 29 -8.12 -15.71 11.27
N ASP A 30 -6.87 -16.03 10.97
CA ASP A 30 -5.80 -16.03 11.97
C ASP A 30 -5.36 -14.60 12.33
N SER A 31 -5.44 -14.27 13.62
CA SER A 31 -5.13 -12.92 14.10
C SER A 31 -3.66 -12.55 13.93
N GLU A 32 -2.74 -13.50 14.01
CA GLU A 32 -1.31 -13.22 13.91
C GLU A 32 -0.91 -12.98 12.46
N THR A 33 -1.37 -13.85 11.56
CA THR A 33 -1.23 -13.74 10.11
C THR A 33 -1.88 -12.46 9.58
N ARG A 34 -3.07 -12.10 10.07
CA ARG A 34 -3.73 -10.84 9.69
C ARG A 34 -2.88 -9.62 10.06
N LYS A 35 -2.27 -9.60 11.25
CA LYS A 35 -1.37 -8.52 11.68
C LYS A 35 -0.12 -8.44 10.82
N ASP A 36 0.45 -9.57 10.42
CA ASP A 36 1.61 -9.57 9.52
C ASP A 36 1.25 -9.03 8.13
N LEU A 37 0.11 -9.43 7.58
CA LEU A 37 -0.40 -8.90 6.32
C LEU A 37 -0.69 -7.39 6.39
N GLU A 38 -1.26 -6.92 7.50
CA GLU A 38 -1.46 -5.48 7.75
C GLU A 38 -0.13 -4.72 7.86
N ARG A 39 0.89 -5.32 8.50
CA ARG A 39 2.24 -4.76 8.57
C ARG A 39 2.86 -4.64 7.18
N GLN A 40 2.76 -5.67 6.35
CA GLN A 40 3.23 -5.65 4.96
C GLN A 40 2.53 -4.55 4.15
N LEU A 41 1.20 -4.42 4.30
CA LEU A 41 0.42 -3.37 3.65
C LEU A 41 0.89 -1.97 4.09
N ASN A 42 1.12 -1.76 5.40
CA ASN A 42 1.60 -0.50 5.93
C ASN A 42 2.98 -0.11 5.38
N ILE A 43 3.91 -1.06 5.27
CA ILE A 43 5.24 -0.81 4.68
C ILE A 43 5.13 -0.30 3.24
N ILE A 44 4.25 -0.90 2.43
CA ILE A 44 4.02 -0.47 1.04
C ILE A 44 3.43 0.95 1.00
N MET A 45 2.44 1.21 1.86
CA MET A 45 1.79 2.52 1.96
C MET A 45 2.77 3.61 2.41
N GLU A 46 3.64 3.31 3.37
CA GLU A 46 4.65 4.23 3.89
C GLU A 46 5.71 4.56 2.84
N LYS A 47 6.21 3.56 2.11
CA LYS A 47 7.14 3.78 0.98
C LYS A 47 6.54 4.71 -0.07
N ALA A 48 5.26 4.50 -0.43
CA ALA A 48 4.58 5.36 -1.39
C ALA A 48 4.34 6.78 -0.85
N PHE A 49 4.08 6.93 0.45
CA PHE A 49 3.99 8.22 1.10
C PHE A 49 5.33 8.98 1.04
N ILE A 50 6.45 8.31 1.34
CA ILE A 50 7.79 8.90 1.23
C ILE A 50 8.09 9.33 -0.22
N LYS A 51 7.84 8.45 -1.20
CA LYS A 51 7.97 8.79 -2.64
C LYS A 51 7.18 10.06 -2.99
N LYS A 52 5.95 10.18 -2.50
CA LYS A 52 5.09 11.36 -2.70
C LYS A 52 5.66 12.63 -2.07
N GLN A 53 6.26 12.53 -0.89
CA GLN A 53 6.89 13.68 -0.24
C GLN A 53 8.17 14.11 -0.98
N LEU A 54 9.00 13.17 -1.45
CA LEU A 54 10.21 13.46 -2.22
C LEU A 54 9.89 14.14 -3.56
N LEU A 55 8.90 13.62 -4.30
CA LEU A 55 8.46 14.23 -5.56
C LEU A 55 7.95 15.67 -5.38
N ARG A 56 7.29 15.98 -4.26
CA ARG A 56 6.84 17.34 -3.94
C ARG A 56 8.00 18.30 -3.66
N ARG A 57 9.14 17.79 -3.18
CA ARG A 57 10.34 18.58 -2.86
C ARG A 57 11.28 18.78 -4.06
N LYS A 58 10.99 18.21 -5.23
CA LYS A 58 11.87 18.19 -6.42
C LYS A 58 13.28 17.63 -6.13
N GLU A 59 13.39 16.67 -5.22
CA GLU A 59 14.66 15.95 -4.94
C GLU A 59 14.84 14.70 -5.82
N LEU A 60 14.09 14.59 -6.92
CA LEU A 60 14.20 13.54 -7.95
C LEU A 60 14.31 14.17 -9.34
#